data_AF-A0A2T2TBI8-F1
#
_entry.id   AF-A0A2T2TBI8-F1
#
_cell.length_a   1.000
_cell.length_b   1.000
_cell.length_c   1.000
_cell.angle_alpha   90.00
_cell.angle_beta   90.00
_cell.angle_gamma   90.00
#
_symmetry.space_group_name_H-M   'P 1'
#
loop_
_entity.id
_entity.type
_entity.pdbx_description
1 polymer ?
#
loop_
_entity_poly.entity_id
_entity_poly.type
_entity_poly.pdbx_seq_one_letter_code
_entity_poly.pdbx_strand_id
1 'polypeptide(L)'
;MLFHAKPTLLHSHVIPSFGRLRALFISGLSIVLGAGALLGAAGCGGSGQTQKKKREFRQTFRRIFKKYRGFETEKSLALARDSGGNWAYGFARGQEGELAAVNKAKQQCEKQRARYEVEARCRTYAVGDEITGDAALVEE
;
A
#
# COMPACT_ATOMS: atom_id res chain seq x y z
N MET A 1 41.31 10.98 21.23
CA MET A 1 41.42 9.52 21.51
C MET A 1 40.06 9.09 22.04
N LEU A 2 39.23 8.20 21.48
CA LEU A 2 39.28 7.24 20.38
C LEU A 2 37.93 7.28 19.64
N PHE A 3 37.97 7.23 18.32
CA PHE A 3 36.82 6.93 17.47
C PHE A 3 36.54 5.42 17.53
N HIS A 4 35.34 5.02 17.95
CA HIS A 4 34.88 3.63 17.80
C HIS A 4 33.95 3.54 16.59
N ALA A 5 34.55 3.37 15.41
CA ALA A 5 33.85 2.94 14.21
C ALA A 5 33.60 1.42 14.31
N LYS A 6 32.33 1.00 14.16
CA LYS A 6 31.94 -0.40 14.11
C LYS A 6 31.47 -0.71 12.69
N PRO A 7 32.27 -1.39 11.85
CA PRO A 7 31.85 -1.83 10.53
C PRO A 7 31.23 -3.23 10.64
N THR A 8 29.91 -3.34 10.49
CA THR A 8 29.27 -4.64 10.28
C THR A 8 28.90 -4.76 8.82
N LEU A 9 29.85 -5.32 8.07
CA LEU A 9 29.64 -5.95 6.77
C LEU A 9 28.73 -7.17 6.89
N LEU A 10 28.22 -7.62 5.73
CA LEU A 10 27.55 -8.90 5.45
C LEU A 10 26.04 -8.88 5.74
N HIS A 11 25.13 -9.26 4.84
CA HIS A 11 25.19 -10.30 3.80
C HIS A 11 24.14 -10.01 2.72
N SER A 12 24.54 -10.07 1.45
CA SER A 12 23.66 -10.22 0.29
C SER A 12 22.99 -11.59 0.32
N HIS A 13 21.65 -11.64 0.31
CA HIS A 13 20.92 -12.80 -0.19
C HIS A 13 19.81 -12.32 -1.13
N VAL A 14 20.18 -12.29 -2.41
CA VAL A 14 19.27 -12.33 -3.54
C VAL A 14 18.61 -13.72 -3.52
N ILE A 15 17.29 -13.78 -3.32
CA ILE A 15 16.50 -15.01 -3.49
C ILE A 15 15.61 -14.81 -4.72
N PRO A 16 15.99 -15.34 -5.90
CA PRO A 16 15.09 -15.44 -7.03
C PRO A 16 14.38 -16.81 -6.96
N SER A 17 13.15 -16.82 -6.44
CA SER A 17 12.30 -18.02 -6.49
C SER A 17 11.59 -18.09 -7.85
N PHE A 18 12.32 -18.55 -8.87
CA PHE A 18 11.73 -19.06 -10.12
C PHE A 18 11.10 -20.43 -9.86
N GLY A 19 9.82 -20.42 -9.50
CA GLY A 19 9.01 -21.62 -9.28
C GLY A 19 8.33 -22.11 -10.56
N ARG A 20 9.07 -22.96 -11.30
CA ARG A 20 8.62 -24.16 -12.03
C ARG A 20 7.40 -24.09 -12.95
N LEU A 21 7.72 -24.11 -14.25
CA LEU A 21 7.04 -24.90 -15.29
C LEU A 21 6.68 -26.31 -14.78
N ARG A 22 5.44 -26.75 -15.02
CA ARG A 22 4.96 -28.13 -15.22
C ARG A 22 3.43 -28.04 -15.36
N ALA A 23 2.74 -28.68 -16.30
CA ALA A 23 3.09 -29.50 -17.44
C ALA A 23 1.86 -29.47 -18.35
N LEU A 24 2.08 -29.27 -19.66
CA LEU A 24 1.10 -29.58 -20.70
C LEU A 24 0.93 -31.10 -20.73
N PHE A 25 -0.18 -31.61 -20.18
CA PHE A 25 -0.64 -32.96 -20.50
C PHE A 25 -1.54 -32.85 -21.74
N ILE A 26 -0.91 -33.06 -22.90
CA ILE A 26 -1.58 -33.26 -24.19
C ILE A 26 -1.61 -34.78 -24.42
N SER A 27 -2.74 -35.41 -24.15
CA SER A 27 -3.06 -36.73 -24.72
C SER A 27 -4.53 -37.06 -24.48
N GLY A 28 -5.31 -37.19 -25.56
CA GLY A 28 -6.63 -37.83 -25.52
C GLY A 28 -7.68 -37.22 -26.42
N LEU A 29 -7.65 -37.60 -27.69
CA LEU A 29 -8.63 -37.33 -28.74
C LEU A 29 -10.03 -37.86 -28.37
N SER A 30 -11.06 -37.01 -28.41
CA SER A 30 -12.45 -37.42 -28.72
C SER A 30 -13.22 -36.22 -29.27
N ILE A 31 -13.40 -36.25 -30.58
CA ILE A 31 -14.23 -35.33 -31.36
C ILE A 31 -15.68 -35.69 -31.07
N VAL A 32 -16.42 -34.79 -30.44
CA VAL A 32 -17.89 -34.78 -30.50
C VAL A 32 -18.29 -33.44 -31.11
N LEU A 33 -18.71 -33.49 -32.38
CA LEU A 33 -19.40 -32.39 -33.06
C LEU A 33 -20.76 -32.17 -32.38
N GLY A 34 -20.77 -31.30 -31.37
CA GLY A 34 -21.98 -30.70 -30.81
C GLY A 34 -21.91 -29.20 -31.00
N ALA A 35 -22.85 -28.64 -31.77
CA ALA A 35 -23.02 -27.20 -31.94
C ALA A 35 -23.30 -26.54 -30.58
N GLY A 36 -22.31 -25.86 -30.03
CA GLY A 36 -22.41 -25.11 -28.79
C GLY A 36 -21.67 -23.78 -28.94
N ALA A 37 -22.31 -22.80 -29.56
CA ALA A 37 -21.88 -21.41 -29.54
C ALA A 37 -22.05 -20.86 -28.11
N LEU A 38 -21.08 -21.10 -27.23
CA LEU A 38 -20.93 -20.35 -25.99
C LEU A 38 -19.72 -19.42 -26.17
N LEU A 39 -19.93 -18.38 -26.97
CA LEU A 39 -19.02 -17.25 -27.03
C LEU A 39 -18.89 -16.66 -25.62
N GLY A 40 -17.64 -16.57 -25.19
CA GLY A 40 -17.24 -16.13 -23.86
C GLY A 40 -17.80 -14.76 -23.49
N ALA A 41 -18.54 -14.74 -22.38
CA ALA A 41 -18.60 -13.59 -21.51
C ALA A 41 -17.77 -13.90 -20.25
N ALA A 42 -16.46 -14.11 -20.41
CA ALA A 42 -15.52 -13.86 -19.32
C ALA A 42 -15.40 -12.34 -19.14
N GLY A 43 -16.54 -11.70 -18.82
CA GLY A 43 -16.59 -10.29 -18.49
C GLY A 43 -15.95 -10.11 -17.12
N CYS A 44 -14.69 -9.71 -17.12
CA CYS A 44 -13.93 -9.27 -15.96
C CYS A 44 -14.68 -8.18 -15.17
N GLY A 45 -15.58 -8.58 -14.28
CA GLY A 45 -16.42 -7.70 -13.44
C GLY A 45 -15.70 -7.06 -12.24
N GLY A 46 -14.37 -7.01 -12.23
CA GLY A 46 -13.58 -6.43 -11.11
C GLY A 46 -13.45 -4.90 -11.14
N SER A 47 -13.84 -4.24 -12.24
CA SER A 47 -13.52 -2.82 -12.44
C SER A 47 -14.40 -1.86 -11.62
N GLY A 48 -15.68 -2.18 -11.42
CA GLY A 48 -16.63 -1.28 -10.74
C GLY A 48 -16.37 -1.10 -9.25
N GLN A 49 -16.07 -2.18 -8.52
CA GLN A 49 -15.82 -2.12 -7.07
C GLN A 49 -14.52 -1.39 -6.75
N THR A 50 -13.45 -1.63 -7.51
CA THR A 50 -12.15 -0.97 -7.34
C THR A 50 -12.25 0.54 -7.57
N GLN A 51 -13.02 0.97 -8.58
CA GLN A 51 -13.24 2.41 -8.83
C GLN A 51 -14.04 3.08 -7.70
N LYS A 52 -15.08 2.41 -7.17
CA LYS A 52 -15.84 2.93 -6.03
C LYS A 52 -14.94 3.12 -4.79
N LYS A 53 -14.16 2.08 -4.43
CA LYS A 53 -13.19 2.15 -3.31
C LYS A 53 -12.16 3.26 -3.52
N LYS A 54 -11.65 3.43 -4.74
CA LYS A 54 -10.70 4.50 -5.08
C LYS A 54 -11.29 5.91 -4.87
N ARG A 55 -12.56 6.11 -5.24
CA ARG A 55 -13.27 7.39 -5.02
C ARG A 55 -13.50 7.66 -3.54
N GLU A 56 -13.99 6.65 -2.81
CA GLU A 56 -14.23 6.73 -1.36
C GLU A 56 -12.95 7.02 -0.59
N PHE A 57 -11.86 6.34 -0.95
CA PHE A 57 -10.52 6.61 -0.44
C PHE A 57 -10.13 8.07 -0.67
N ARG A 58 -10.18 8.57 -1.92
CA ARG A 58 -9.79 9.95 -2.23
C ARG A 58 -10.58 10.97 -1.41
N GLN A 59 -11.90 10.80 -1.29
CA GLN A 59 -12.74 11.71 -0.51
C GLN A 59 -12.38 11.68 0.99
N THR A 60 -12.21 10.49 1.54
CA THR A 60 -11.87 10.33 2.97
C THR A 60 -10.47 10.85 3.26
N PHE A 61 -9.50 10.53 2.40
CA PHE A 61 -8.13 10.99 2.50
C PHE A 61 -8.05 12.52 2.45
N ARG A 62 -8.75 13.17 1.52
CA ARG A 62 -8.82 14.64 1.45
C ARG A 62 -9.31 15.26 2.76
N ARG A 63 -10.33 14.66 3.40
CA ARG A 63 -10.84 15.13 4.71
C ARG A 63 -9.79 14.99 5.81
N ILE A 64 -9.10 13.85 5.86
CA ILE A 64 -8.02 13.61 6.83
C ILE A 64 -6.85 14.55 6.59
N PHE A 65 -6.43 14.73 5.33
CA PHE A 65 -5.32 15.59 4.96
C PHE A 65 -5.64 17.07 5.27
N LYS A 66 -6.88 17.51 5.05
CA LYS A 66 -7.33 18.84 5.48
C LYS A 66 -7.19 19.02 7.00
N LYS A 67 -7.55 18.00 7.79
CA LYS A 67 -7.37 18.02 9.25
C LYS A 67 -5.89 18.07 9.63
N TYR A 68 -5.05 17.28 8.96
CA TYR A 68 -3.60 17.27 9.15
C TYR A 68 -2.98 18.65 8.91
N ARG A 69 -3.35 19.33 7.81
CA ARG A 69 -2.84 20.68 7.49
C ARG A 69 -3.19 21.72 8.55
N GLY A 70 -4.29 21.54 9.27
CA GLY A 70 -4.71 22.46 10.34
C GLY A 70 -3.90 22.34 11.65
N PHE A 71 -2.90 21.47 11.73
CA PHE A 71 -1.99 21.41 12.88
C PHE A 71 -0.77 22.30 12.64
N GLU A 72 -0.31 23.00 13.67
CA GLU A 72 0.74 24.03 13.54
C GLU A 72 2.12 23.42 13.30
N THR A 73 2.63 22.60 14.23
CA THR A 73 3.99 22.06 14.14
C THR A 73 4.07 20.60 14.61
N GLU A 74 5.22 19.97 14.33
CA GLU A 74 5.58 18.62 14.82
C GLU A 74 4.53 17.55 14.48
N LYS A 75 4.08 17.60 13.23
CA LYS A 75 3.06 16.73 12.67
C LYS A 75 3.65 15.74 11.67
N SER A 76 3.12 14.53 11.64
CA SER A 76 3.42 13.57 10.57
C SER A 76 2.20 12.71 10.26
N LEU A 77 2.06 12.34 8.99
CA LEU A 77 1.02 11.46 8.47
C LEU A 77 1.67 10.24 7.81
N ALA A 78 1.24 9.05 8.21
CA ALA A 78 1.60 7.78 7.61
C ALA A 78 0.40 7.17 6.89
N LEU A 79 0.66 6.50 5.77
CA LEU A 79 -0.35 5.88 4.91
C LEU A 79 0.13 4.50 4.44
N ALA A 80 -0.81 3.55 4.40
CA ALA A 80 -0.68 2.26 3.74
C ALA A 80 -1.83 2.11 2.76
N ARG A 81 -1.55 1.64 1.54
CA ARG A 81 -2.57 1.39 0.52
C ARG A 81 -2.17 0.19 -0.33
N ASP A 82 -3.06 -0.79 -0.42
CA ASP A 82 -2.86 -1.98 -1.23
C ASP A 82 -3.46 -1.84 -2.65
N SER A 83 -3.20 -2.84 -3.48
CA SER A 83 -3.76 -2.94 -4.84
C SER A 83 -5.26 -3.26 -4.85
N GLY A 84 -5.79 -3.85 -3.77
CA GLY A 84 -7.22 -4.15 -3.58
C GLY A 84 -8.07 -2.95 -3.18
N GLY A 85 -7.45 -1.78 -2.98
CA GLY A 85 -8.10 -0.55 -2.59
C GLY A 85 -8.39 -0.44 -1.09
N ASN A 86 -7.88 -1.36 -0.27
CA ASN A 86 -7.89 -1.19 1.18
C ASN A 86 -6.72 -0.29 1.58
N TRP A 87 -6.90 0.41 2.69
CA TRP A 87 -5.96 1.43 3.13
C TRP A 87 -6.06 1.65 4.63
N ALA A 88 -4.96 2.11 5.21
CA ALA A 88 -4.86 2.47 6.62
C ALA A 88 -4.02 3.73 6.76
N TYR A 89 -4.25 4.50 7.81
CA TYR A 89 -3.50 5.73 8.06
C TYR A 89 -3.23 5.92 9.55
N GLY A 90 -2.31 6.82 9.86
CA GLY A 90 -2.05 7.27 11.22
C GLY A 90 -1.42 8.65 11.19
N PHE A 91 -1.75 9.50 12.17
CA PHE A 91 -1.13 10.81 12.27
C PHE A 91 -0.77 11.14 13.71
N ALA A 92 0.32 11.87 13.87
CA ALA A 92 0.76 12.39 15.14
C ALA A 92 0.98 13.90 15.04
N ARG A 93 0.86 14.57 16.19
CA ARG A 93 1.09 16.01 16.36
C ARG A 93 1.62 16.27 17.76
N GLY A 94 2.32 17.39 17.96
CA GLY A 94 2.83 17.81 19.27
C GLY A 94 3.70 16.73 19.93
N GLN A 95 4.57 16.10 19.15
CA GLN A 95 5.58 15.19 19.66
C GLN A 95 6.89 15.96 19.79
N GLU A 96 7.76 15.57 20.72
CA GLU A 96 9.08 16.19 20.92
C GLU A 96 10.01 15.91 19.72
N GLY A 97 9.78 16.63 18.61
CA GLY A 97 10.52 16.54 17.37
C GLY A 97 9.88 15.68 16.27
N GLU A 98 10.40 15.90 15.07
CA GLU A 98 9.93 15.30 13.82
C GLU A 98 9.99 13.76 13.84
N LEU A 99 11.11 13.19 14.28
CA LEU A 99 11.31 11.75 14.32
C LEU A 99 10.28 11.07 15.24
N ALA A 100 9.95 11.70 16.37
CA ALA A 100 8.94 11.20 17.29
C ALA A 100 7.54 11.25 16.64
N ALA A 101 7.20 12.32 15.93
CA ALA A 101 5.97 12.44 15.15
C ALA A 101 5.87 11.35 14.08
N VAL A 102 6.92 11.12 13.30
CA VAL A 102 6.98 10.08 12.26
C VAL A 102 6.79 8.69 12.86
N ASN A 103 7.52 8.38 13.94
CA ASN A 103 7.41 7.08 14.60
C ASN A 103 6.01 6.84 15.17
N LYS A 104 5.42 7.86 15.80
CA LYS A 104 4.06 7.76 16.35
C LYS A 104 3.00 7.62 15.25
N ALA A 105 3.13 8.36 14.15
CA ALA A 105 2.24 8.24 12.98
C ALA A 105 2.31 6.84 12.38
N LYS A 106 3.52 6.29 12.19
CA LYS A 106 3.74 4.92 11.71
C LYS A 106 3.14 3.88 12.67
N GLN A 107 3.37 4.00 13.97
CA GLN A 107 2.77 3.09 14.96
C GLN A 107 1.24 3.08 14.89
N GLN A 108 0.61 4.24 14.74
CA GLN A 108 -0.85 4.31 14.57
C GLN A 108 -1.31 3.66 13.26
N CYS A 109 -0.60 3.93 12.17
CA CYS A 109 -0.88 3.32 10.88
C CYS A 109 -0.77 1.79 10.96
N GLU A 110 0.28 1.26 11.58
CA GLU A 110 0.48 -0.19 11.73
C GLU A 110 -0.63 -0.85 12.57
N LYS A 111 -1.11 -0.17 13.62
CA LYS A 111 -2.26 -0.64 14.40
C LYS A 111 -3.54 -0.72 13.55
N GLN A 112 -3.80 0.30 12.74
CA GLN A 112 -4.95 0.27 11.81
C GLN A 112 -4.76 -0.75 10.71
N ARG A 113 -3.55 -0.87 10.16
CA ARG A 113 -3.19 -1.83 9.12
C ARG A 113 -3.50 -3.26 9.58
N ALA A 114 -3.10 -3.61 10.80
CA ALA A 114 -3.39 -4.91 11.39
C ALA A 114 -4.90 -5.12 11.61
N ARG A 115 -5.63 -4.08 12.06
CA ARG A 115 -7.08 -4.15 12.30
C ARG A 115 -7.89 -4.34 11.01
N TYR A 116 -7.46 -3.72 9.91
CA TYR A 116 -8.17 -3.73 8.63
C TYR A 116 -7.53 -4.67 7.59
N GLU A 117 -6.60 -5.52 8.03
CA GLU A 117 -5.93 -6.53 7.20
C GLU A 117 -5.31 -5.95 5.92
N VAL A 118 -4.77 -4.74 6.01
CA VAL A 118 -4.16 -4.07 4.85
C VAL A 118 -2.77 -4.66 4.60
N GLU A 119 -2.56 -5.22 3.41
CA GLU A 119 -1.31 -5.91 3.07
C GLU A 119 -0.13 -4.95 2.89
N ALA A 120 -0.41 -3.73 2.42
CA ALA A 120 0.62 -2.73 2.15
C ALA A 120 1.27 -2.21 3.43
N ARG A 121 2.59 -2.02 3.42
CA ARG A 121 3.35 -1.46 4.56
C ARG A 121 3.03 0.03 4.77
N CYS A 122 3.02 0.48 6.02
CA CYS A 122 2.89 1.90 6.33
C CYS A 122 4.14 2.68 5.92
N ARG A 123 3.92 3.75 5.16
CA ARG A 123 4.97 4.68 4.73
C ARG A 123 4.64 6.08 5.21
N THR A 124 5.67 6.89 5.44
CA THR A 124 5.47 8.31 5.70
C THR A 124 4.94 8.97 4.43
N TYR A 125 3.81 9.66 4.56
CA TYR A 125 3.20 10.42 3.46
C TYR A 125 3.51 11.91 3.57
N ALA A 126 3.52 12.45 4.79
CA ALA A 126 3.85 13.85 5.04
C ALA A 126 4.54 14.04 6.39
N VAL A 127 5.40 15.05 6.47
CA VAL A 127 6.15 15.45 7.66
C VAL A 127 6.17 16.97 7.71
N GLY A 128 5.64 17.56 8.78
CA GLY A 128 5.40 19.00 8.82
C GLY A 128 4.53 19.43 7.63
N ASP A 129 5.03 20.35 6.82
CA ASP A 129 4.35 20.79 5.60
C ASP A 129 4.88 20.11 4.33
N GLU A 130 5.91 19.27 4.46
CA GLU A 130 6.48 18.51 3.35
C GLU A 130 5.63 17.26 3.04
N ILE A 131 5.31 17.08 1.75
CA ILE A 131 4.61 15.90 1.25
C ILE A 131 5.64 14.98 0.58
N THR A 132 5.90 13.83 1.19
CA THR A 132 6.84 12.82 0.70
C THR A 132 6.14 11.71 -0.11
N GLY A 133 4.80 11.68 -0.08
CA GLY A 133 3.96 10.73 -0.81
C GLY A 133 3.49 11.22 -2.17
N ASP A 134 2.58 10.46 -2.79
CA ASP A 134 2.00 10.78 -4.09
C ASP A 134 1.12 12.06 -4.01
N ALA A 135 1.63 13.15 -4.58
CA ALA A 135 0.94 14.45 -4.63
C ALA A 135 -0.41 14.38 -5.37
N ALA A 136 -0.61 13.43 -6.29
CA ALA A 136 -1.87 13.28 -7.02
C ALA A 136 -3.04 12.83 -6.12
N LEU A 137 -2.79 12.53 -4.85
CA LEU A 137 -3.82 12.30 -3.83
C LEU A 137 -4.39 13.59 -3.22
N VAL A 138 -3.66 14.69 -3.33
CA VAL A 138 -4.05 16.02 -2.80
C VAL A 138 -4.39 17.03 -3.88
N GLU A 139 -3.98 16.80 -5.12
CA GLU A 139 -4.35 17.63 -6.28
C GLU A 139 -5.83 17.39 -6.69
N GLU A 140 -6.48 18.46 -7.17
CA GLU A 140 -7.89 18.49 -7.58
C GLU A 140 -8.09 18.17 -9.06
#